data_AF-A0A535F731-F1
#
_entry.id   AF-A0A535F731-F1
#
_cell.length_a   1.000
_cell.length_b   1.000
_cell.length_c   1.000
_cell.angle_alpha   90.00
_cell.angle_beta   90.00
_cell.angle_gamma   90.00
#
_symmetry.space_group_name_H-M   'P 1'
#
loop_
_entity.id
_entity.type
_entity.pdbx_description
1 polymer ?
#
loop_
_entity_poly.entity_id
_entity_poly.type
_entity_poly.pdbx_seq_one_letter_code
_entity_poly.pdbx_strand_id
1 'polypeptide(L)'
;MPWERLSEHTYVTIDLDALDPGEMPAVGTPEPGGLHWYQLLDLFHEICQHTTIVGMDVVELCPMTGQTRADFLAARLVYKMIGYRFCDTPQNTR
;
A
#
# COMPACT_ATOMS: atom_id res chain seq x y z
N MET A 1 3.84 7.75 -13.30
CA MET A 1 3.01 6.82 -14.09
C MET A 1 2.13 7.64 -15.02
N PRO A 2 1.83 7.23 -16.27
CA PRO A 2 0.81 7.90 -17.05
C PRO A 2 -0.55 7.57 -16.42
N TRP A 3 -1.02 8.45 -15.53
CA TRP A 3 -2.25 8.30 -14.75
C TRP A 3 -3.48 8.10 -15.63
N GLU A 4 -3.41 8.57 -16.88
CA GLU A 4 -4.36 8.36 -17.97
C GLU A 4 -4.70 6.90 -18.26
N ARG A 5 -3.85 5.94 -17.83
CA ARG A 5 -4.08 4.51 -17.99
C ARG A 5 -4.95 3.90 -16.89
N LEU A 6 -5.19 4.61 -15.77
CA LEU A 6 -6.04 4.11 -14.70
C LEU A 6 -7.50 4.18 -15.12
N SER A 7 -8.26 3.15 -14.76
CA SER A 7 -9.72 3.15 -14.93
C SER A 7 -10.37 4.02 -13.88
N GLU A 8 -11.63 4.42 -14.10
CA GLU A 8 -12.42 5.17 -13.10
C GLU A 8 -12.53 4.41 -11.77
N HIS A 9 -12.60 3.08 -11.84
CA HIS A 9 -12.65 2.17 -10.70
C HIS A 9 -11.47 1.21 -10.73
N THR A 10 -10.70 1.15 -9.64
CA THR A 10 -9.48 0.34 -9.57
C THR A 10 -9.47 -0.52 -8.30
N TYR A 11 -9.02 -1.77 -8.43
CA TYR A 11 -8.66 -2.62 -7.29
C TYR A 11 -7.14 -2.54 -7.08
N VAL A 12 -6.70 -2.38 -5.84
CA VAL A 12 -5.27 -2.23 -5.53
C VAL A 12 -4.78 -3.39 -4.67
N THR A 13 -3.89 -4.19 -5.24
CA THR A 13 -3.10 -5.17 -4.48
C THR A 13 -1.72 -4.58 -4.22
N ILE A 14 -1.26 -4.65 -2.96
CA ILE A 14 0.13 -4.36 -2.61
C ILE A 14 0.82 -5.66 -2.24
N ASP A 15 1.79 -6.05 -3.08
CA ASP A 15 2.75 -7.07 -2.72
C ASP A 15 3.79 -6.48 -1.76
N LEU A 16 3.97 -7.12 -0.60
CA LEU A 16 4.93 -6.68 0.39
C LEU A 16 6.38 -6.88 -0.05
N ASP A 17 6.63 -7.76 -1.03
CA ASP A 17 7.96 -7.96 -1.59
C ASP A 17 8.46 -6.76 -2.41
N ALA A 18 7.58 -5.83 -2.77
CA ALA A 18 7.92 -4.59 -3.46
C ALA A 18 8.63 -3.57 -2.55
N LEU A 19 8.56 -3.76 -1.22
CA LEU A 19 9.25 -2.92 -0.25
C LEU A 19 10.71 -3.36 -0.10
N ASP A 20 11.59 -2.40 0.19
CA ASP A 20 12.98 -2.72 0.48
C ASP A 20 13.09 -3.69 1.68
N PRO A 21 13.96 -4.71 1.66
CA PRO A 21 14.11 -5.68 2.74
C PRO A 21 14.46 -5.06 4.11
N GLY A 22 15.03 -3.84 4.12
CA GLY A 22 15.22 -3.08 5.36
C GLY A 22 13.89 -2.73 6.04
N GLU A 23 12.88 -2.36 5.25
CA GLU A 23 11.52 -2.06 5.70
C GLU A 23 10.74 -3.35 5.95
N MET A 24 10.68 -4.22 4.93
CA MET A 24 9.86 -5.44 4.93
C MET A 24 10.69 -6.69 4.67
N PRO A 25 11.33 -7.24 5.72
CA PRO A 25 12.10 -8.48 5.60
C PRO A 25 11.24 -9.76 5.62
N ALA A 26 9.98 -9.67 6.04
CA ALA A 26 9.11 -10.81 6.33
C ALA A 26 8.25 -11.19 5.11
N VAL A 27 8.91 -11.58 4.04
CA VAL A 27 8.31 -11.98 2.74
C VAL A 27 9.01 -13.25 2.22
N GLY A 28 8.39 -13.93 1.25
CA GLY A 28 8.98 -15.14 0.66
C GLY A 28 10.27 -14.89 -0.12
N THR A 29 10.36 -13.75 -0.83
CA THR A 29 11.46 -13.43 -1.75
C THR A 29 11.90 -11.98 -1.57
N PRO A 30 12.74 -11.65 -0.57
CA PRO A 30 13.19 -10.28 -0.36
C PRO A 30 14.18 -9.84 -1.46
N GLU A 31 13.81 -8.83 -2.25
CA GLU A 31 14.63 -8.30 -3.34
C GLU A 31 15.19 -6.90 -2.99
N PRO A 32 16.50 -6.64 -3.15
CA PRO A 32 17.11 -5.37 -2.77
C PRO A 32 16.70 -4.22 -3.70
N GLY A 33 16.61 -3.00 -3.14
CA GLY A 33 16.29 -1.80 -3.91
C GLY A 33 14.79 -1.56 -4.12
N GLY A 34 13.97 -2.15 -3.25
CA GLY A 34 12.52 -1.93 -3.23
C GLY A 34 12.13 -0.53 -2.74
N LEU A 35 10.82 -0.30 -2.65
CA LEU A 35 10.25 0.95 -2.18
C LEU A 35 10.48 1.14 -0.67
N HIS A 36 10.76 2.37 -0.25
CA HIS A 36 10.72 2.73 1.16
C HIS A 36 9.30 3.10 1.58
N TRP A 37 9.06 3.04 2.91
CA TRP A 37 7.73 3.24 3.49
C TRP A 37 6.99 4.48 2.97
N TYR A 38 7.63 5.64 2.97
CA TYR A 38 6.99 6.88 2.53
C TYR A 38 6.78 6.94 1.02
N GLN A 39 7.66 6.33 0.22
CA GLN A 39 7.48 6.27 -1.23
C GLN A 39 6.23 5.44 -1.59
N LEU A 40 5.98 4.35 -0.85
CA LEU A 40 4.78 3.54 -1.01
C LEU A 40 3.52 4.33 -0.63
N LEU A 41 3.55 5.05 0.49
CA LEU A 41 2.41 5.86 0.94
C LEU A 41 2.10 7.01 -0.02
N ASP A 42 3.13 7.71 -0.50
CA ASP A 42 2.98 8.79 -1.48
C ASP A 42 2.40 8.25 -2.80
N LEU A 43 2.93 7.12 -3.29
CA LEU A 43 2.38 6.43 -4.46
C LEU A 43 0.91 6.06 -4.28
N PHE A 44 0.55 5.49 -3.14
CA PHE A 44 -0.84 5.10 -2.87
C PHE A 44 -1.76 6.31 -2.76
N HIS A 45 -1.29 7.40 -2.15
CA HIS A 45 -2.04 8.65 -2.06
C HIS A 45 -2.30 9.24 -3.46
N GLU A 46 -1.29 9.28 -4.33
CA GLU A 46 -1.44 9.73 -5.72
C GLU A 46 -2.44 8.85 -6.49
N ILE A 47 -2.41 7.52 -6.31
CA ILE A 47 -3.41 6.62 -6.91
C ILE A 47 -4.82 7.00 -6.46
N CYS A 48 -5.02 7.29 -5.16
CA CYS A 48 -6.33 7.68 -4.63
C CYS A 48 -6.86 8.99 -5.25
N GLN A 49 -5.98 9.89 -5.71
CA GLN A 49 -6.37 11.14 -6.38
C GLN A 49 -6.83 10.93 -7.83
N HIS A 50 -6.44 9.81 -8.46
CA HIS A 50 -6.66 9.56 -9.88
C HIS A 50 -7.72 8.50 -10.20
N THR A 51 -8.19 7.74 -9.21
CA THR A 51 -9.18 6.67 -9.43
C THR A 51 -9.97 6.37 -8.15
N THR A 52 -11.18 5.81 -8.30
CA THR A 52 -11.96 5.32 -7.18
C THR A 52 -11.51 3.91 -6.81
N ILE A 53 -10.92 3.74 -5.62
CA ILE A 53 -10.59 2.41 -5.12
C ILE A 53 -11.86 1.68 -4.70
N VAL A 54 -12.11 0.53 -5.32
CA VAL A 54 -13.28 -0.34 -5.05
C VAL A 54 -12.96 -1.51 -4.12
N GLY A 55 -11.67 -1.79 -3.93
CA GLY A 55 -11.17 -2.84 -3.05
C GLY A 55 -9.66 -2.81 -2.99
N MET A 56 -9.12 -3.42 -1.93
CA MET A 56 -7.68 -3.46 -1.69
C MET A 56 -7.31 -4.68 -0.84
N ASP A 57 -6.12 -5.22 -1.09
CA ASP A 57 -5.48 -6.25 -0.28
C ASP A 57 -3.97 -6.00 -0.16
N VAL A 58 -3.36 -6.67 0.83
CA VAL A 58 -1.92 -6.69 1.08
C VAL A 58 -1.53 -8.16 1.14
N VAL A 59 -0.57 -8.56 0.30
CA VAL A 59 -0.21 -9.97 0.09
C VAL A 59 1.27 -10.23 0.46
N GLU A 60 1.69 -11.49 0.42
CA GLU A 60 3.07 -11.97 0.66
C GLU A 60 3.66 -11.69 2.05
N LEU A 61 2.84 -11.33 3.05
CA LEU A 61 3.31 -11.34 4.44
C LEU A 61 3.67 -12.78 4.84
N CYS A 62 4.94 -13.01 5.13
CA CYS A 62 5.47 -14.26 5.65
C CYS A 62 6.08 -14.02 7.05
N PRO A 63 5.27 -14.11 8.13
CA PRO A 63 5.72 -13.76 9.48
C PRO A 63 6.98 -14.51 9.90
N MET A 64 7.93 -13.77 10.46
CA MET A 64 9.21 -14.31 10.93
C MET A 64 9.30 -14.21 12.46
N THR A 65 9.74 -15.29 13.11
CA THR A 65 9.94 -15.29 14.57
C THR A 65 10.93 -14.20 14.97
N GLY A 66 10.54 -13.35 15.93
CA GLY A 66 11.36 -12.23 16.41
C GLY A 66 11.30 -10.96 15.54
N GLN A 67 10.51 -10.93 14.47
CA GLN A 67 10.36 -9.77 13.57
C GLN A 67 8.96 -9.16 13.58
N THR A 68 8.40 -8.96 14.77
CA THR A 68 7.04 -8.38 14.93
C THR A 68 6.89 -7.00 14.28
N ARG A 69 7.99 -6.26 14.07
CA ARG A 69 7.98 -4.97 13.36
C ARG A 69 7.41 -5.08 11.94
N ALA A 70 7.65 -6.20 11.25
CA ALA A 70 7.20 -6.40 9.88
C ALA A 70 5.68 -6.66 9.85
N ASP A 71 5.18 -7.48 10.77
CA ASP A 71 3.74 -7.71 10.95
C ASP A 71 3.01 -6.39 11.28
N PHE A 72 3.59 -5.57 12.17
CA PHE A 72 3.06 -4.24 12.48
C PHE A 72 3.11 -3.30 11.29
N LEU A 73 4.16 -3.35 10.47
CA LEU A 73 4.25 -2.54 9.26
C LEU A 73 3.13 -2.90 8.28
N ALA A 74 2.91 -4.19 8.01
CA ALA A 74 1.82 -4.65 7.15
C ALA A 74 0.44 -4.21 7.68
N ALA A 75 0.19 -4.40 8.98
CA ALA A 75 -1.06 -3.94 9.60
C ALA A 75 -1.23 -2.41 9.52
N ARG A 76 -0.14 -1.65 9.70
CA ARG A 76 -0.15 -0.19 9.61
C ARG A 76 -0.36 0.28 8.17
N LEU A 77 0.16 -0.45 7.18
CA LEU A 77 -0.07 -0.16 5.77
C LEU A 77 -1.56 -0.27 5.44
N VAL A 78 -2.21 -1.38 5.83
CA VAL A 78 -3.66 -1.56 5.65
C VAL A 78 -4.43 -0.41 6.31
N TYR A 79 -4.09 -0.07 7.56
CA TYR A 79 -4.73 1.05 8.27
C TYR A 79 -4.58 2.39 7.52
N LYS A 80 -3.38 2.66 6.99
CA LYS A 80 -3.10 3.88 6.21
C LYS A 80 -3.86 3.91 4.89
N MET A 81 -3.90 2.79 4.16
CA MET A 81 -4.63 2.67 2.90
C MET A 81 -6.14 2.91 3.10
N ILE A 82 -6.73 2.35 4.16
CA ILE A 82 -8.11 2.64 4.56
C ILE A 82 -8.28 4.15 4.81
N GLY A 83 -7.38 4.75 5.60
CA GLY A 83 -7.42 6.18 5.90
C GLY A 83 -7.38 7.06 4.65
N TYR A 84 -6.42 6.83 3.76
CA TYR A 84 -6.28 7.61 2.52
C TYR A 84 -7.49 7.50 1.59
N ARG A 85 -8.11 6.32 1.52
CA ARG A 85 -9.34 6.14 0.74
C ARG A 85 -10.50 7.04 1.22
N PHE A 86 -10.55 7.38 2.50
CA PHE A 86 -11.64 8.18 3.07
C PHE A 86 -11.29 9.66 3.28
N CYS A 87 -10.00 10.01 3.37
CA CYS A 87 -9.57 11.39 3.60
C CYS A 87 -9.82 12.33 2.40
N ASP A 88 -9.84 11.81 1.17
CA ASP A 88 -10.00 12.63 -0.05
C ASP A 88 -11.42 12.65 -0.62
N THR A 89 -12.41 12.14 0.11
CA THR A 89 -13.81 12.30 -0.32
C THR A 89 -14.23 13.73 0.04
N PRO A 90 -14.51 14.63 -0.93
CA PRO A 90 -15.13 15.89 -0.58
C PRO A 90 -16.44 15.56 0.14
N GLN A 91 -16.64 16.17 1.31
CA GLN A 91 -17.94 16.17 1.98
C GLN A 91 -18.92 16.83 1.03
N ASN A 92 -19.58 16.04 0.18
CA ASN A 92 -20.67 16.51 -0.64
C ASN A 92 -21.87 16.62 0.29
N THR A 93 -21.91 17.73 1.03
CA THR A 93 -23.06 18.16 1.81
C THR A 93 -24.21 18.35 0.84
N ARG A 94 -25.10 17.36 0.77
CA ARG A 94 -26.45 17.54 0.25
C ARG A 94 -27.31 18.23 1.30
#